data_AF-A0A9Y2D6M8-F1
#
_entry.id   AF-A0A9Y2D6M8-F1
#
_cell.length_a   1.000
_cell.length_b   1.000
_cell.length_c   1.000
_cell.angle_alpha   90.00
_cell.angle_beta   90.00
_cell.angle_gamma   90.00
#
_symmetry.space_group_name_H-M   'P 1'
#
loop_
_entity.id
_entity.type
_entity.pdbx_description
1 polymer ?
#
loop_
_entity_poly.entity_id
_entity_poly.type
_entity_poly.pdbx_seq_one_letter_code
_entity_poly.pdbx_strand_id
1 'polypeptide(L)'
;MSDNTASLIKMINQISLNNRHHGDDAQAAEQVATHLKKFWARPMKRDIIAYADEDGSQLDPVSKLAVERLKALSSTVKDWEETSDAG
;
A
#
# COMPACT_ATOMS: atom_id res chain seq x y z
N MET A 1 -0.43 7.88 16.58
CA MET A 1 -1.06 7.00 15.59
C MET A 1 -2.53 7.38 15.47
N SER A 2 -3.05 7.66 14.27
CA SER A 2 -4.49 7.91 14.10
C SER A 2 -5.24 6.58 13.97
N ASP A 3 -6.52 6.53 14.36
CA ASP A 3 -7.36 5.32 14.22
C ASP A 3 -7.50 4.89 12.75
N ASN A 4 -7.40 5.84 11.83
CA ASN A 4 -7.40 5.59 10.39
C ASN A 4 -6.14 4.80 9.98
N THR A 5 -4.95 5.25 10.39
CA THR A 5 -3.68 4.57 10.08
C THR A 5 -3.65 3.13 10.59
N ALA A 6 -4.13 2.90 11.82
CA ALA A 6 -4.21 1.54 12.39
C ALA A 6 -5.10 0.60 11.56
N SER A 7 -6.22 1.14 11.04
CA SER A 7 -7.12 0.39 10.16
C SER A 7 -6.46 0.07 8.81
N LEU A 8 -5.71 1.00 8.23
CA LEU A 8 -4.97 0.78 6.98
C LEU A 8 -3.91 -0.32 7.14
N ILE A 9 -3.16 -0.31 8.25
CA ILE A 9 -2.15 -1.34 8.56
C ILE A 9 -2.79 -2.72 8.65
N LYS A 10 -3.91 -2.84 9.37
CA LYS A 10 -4.63 -4.10 9.47
C LYS A 10 -5.06 -4.61 8.10
N MET A 11 -5.62 -3.73 7.26
CA MET A 11 -6.06 -4.11 5.92
C MET A 11 -4.92 -4.57 5.02
N ILE A 12 -3.81 -3.82 4.94
CA ILE A 12 -2.68 -4.19 4.08
C ILE A 12 -2.02 -5.51 4.53
N ASN A 13 -1.89 -5.73 5.84
CA ASN A 13 -1.36 -6.99 6.37
C ASN A 13 -2.29 -8.17 6.03
N GLN A 14 -3.60 -8.00 6.14
CA GLN A 14 -4.58 -9.02 5.73
C GLN A 14 -4.53 -9.32 4.23
N ILE A 15 -4.45 -8.30 3.38
CA ILE A 15 -4.28 -8.47 1.94
C ILE A 15 -2.98 -9.22 1.65
N SER A 16 -1.89 -8.87 2.35
CA SER A 16 -0.59 -9.51 2.20
C SER A 16 -0.64 -10.99 2.59
N LEU A 17 -1.26 -11.32 3.72
CA LEU A 17 -1.45 -12.70 4.18
C LEU A 17 -2.17 -13.55 3.12
N ASN A 18 -3.25 -13.02 2.54
CA ASN A 18 -4.04 -13.73 1.52
C ASN A 18 -3.28 -13.94 0.20
N ASN A 19 -2.22 -13.18 -0.07
CA ASN A 19 -1.44 -13.28 -1.32
C ASN A 19 -0.17 -14.13 -1.16
N ARG A 20 0.11 -14.68 0.04
CA ARG A 20 1.30 -15.52 0.31
C ARG A 20 1.15 -16.98 -0.08
N HIS A 21 0.01 -17.41 -0.61
CA HIS A 21 -0.29 -18.84 -0.76
C HIS A 21 0.52 -19.57 -1.84
N HIS A 22 1.14 -18.88 -2.81
CA HIS A 22 1.72 -19.55 -3.99
C HIS A 22 3.00 -18.93 -4.59
N GLY A 23 3.69 -17.99 -3.92
CA GLY A 23 4.83 -17.30 -4.53
C GLY A 23 5.84 -16.69 -3.56
N ASP A 24 6.93 -16.18 -4.13
CA ASP A 24 7.96 -15.40 -3.42
C ASP A 24 7.36 -14.11 -2.83
N ASP A 25 7.87 -13.67 -1.69
CA ASP A 25 7.42 -12.45 -0.99
C ASP A 25 7.48 -11.22 -1.92
N ALA A 26 8.41 -11.20 -2.88
CA ALA A 26 8.49 -10.17 -3.91
C ALA A 26 7.30 -10.18 -4.88
N GLN A 27 6.83 -11.35 -5.31
CA GLN A 27 5.65 -11.48 -6.17
C GLN A 27 4.36 -11.19 -5.42
N ALA A 28 4.27 -11.61 -4.16
CA ALA A 28 3.16 -11.26 -3.29
C ALA A 28 3.08 -9.73 -3.13
N ALA A 29 4.21 -9.07 -2.83
CA ALA A 29 4.27 -7.63 -2.67
C ALA A 29 3.88 -6.86 -3.95
N GLU A 30 4.22 -7.36 -5.13
CA GLU A 30 3.79 -6.75 -6.41
C GLU A 30 2.27 -6.80 -6.60
N GLN A 31 1.66 -7.95 -6.29
CA GLN A 31 0.20 -8.11 -6.34
C GLN A 31 -0.50 -7.20 -5.34
N VAL A 32 0.02 -7.12 -4.11
CA VAL A 32 -0.50 -6.21 -3.09
C VAL A 32 -0.36 -4.76 -3.55
N ALA A 33 0.81 -4.32 -4.00
CA ALA A 33 1.02 -2.94 -4.47
C ALA A 33 0.06 -2.55 -5.60
N THR A 34 -0.15 -3.45 -6.56
CA THR A 34 -1.11 -3.26 -7.66
C THR A 34 -2.55 -3.16 -7.14
N HIS A 35 -2.94 -3.99 -6.18
CA HIS A 35 -4.25 -3.92 -5.53
C HIS A 35 -4.45 -2.56 -4.84
N LEU A 36 -3.49 -2.13 -4.01
CA LEU A 36 -3.57 -0.84 -3.32
C LEU A 36 -3.68 0.32 -4.31
N LYS A 37 -2.86 0.32 -5.37
CA LYS A 37 -2.90 1.34 -6.41
C LYS A 37 -4.30 1.48 -7.02
N LYS A 38 -4.94 0.35 -7.33
CA LYS A 38 -6.24 0.28 -8.01
C LYS A 38 -7.42 0.60 -7.10
N PHE A 39 -7.41 0.14 -5.86
CA PHE A 39 -8.60 0.15 -5.01
C PHE A 39 -8.54 1.11 -3.82
N TRP A 40 -7.37 1.57 -3.40
CA TRP A 40 -7.27 2.54 -2.31
C TRP A 40 -7.40 3.97 -2.82
N ALA A 41 -8.17 4.77 -2.08
CA ALA A 41 -8.27 6.20 -2.29
C ALA A 41 -6.91 6.89 -2.09
N ARG A 42 -6.72 8.06 -2.72
CA ARG A 42 -5.47 8.82 -2.64
C ARG A 42 -5.00 9.09 -1.21
N PRO A 43 -5.85 9.54 -0.25
CA PRO A 43 -5.43 9.77 1.12
C PRO A 43 -4.93 8.49 1.81
N MET A 44 -5.60 7.36 1.61
CA MET A 44 -5.19 6.07 2.19
C MET A 44 -3.78 5.67 1.74
N LYS A 45 -3.48 5.85 0.44
CA LYS A 45 -2.15 5.56 -0.13
C LYS A 45 -1.08 6.46 0.47
N ARG A 46 -1.35 7.76 0.59
CA ARG A 46 -0.42 8.71 1.23
C ARG A 46 -0.18 8.36 2.69
N ASP A 47 -1.24 8.09 3.44
CA ASP A 47 -1.17 7.89 4.88
C ASP A 47 -0.40 6.60 5.23
N ILE A 48 -0.55 5.52 4.44
CA ILE A 48 0.23 4.29 4.64
C ILE A 48 1.70 4.44 4.22
N ILE A 49 1.98 5.22 3.16
CA ILE A 49 3.36 5.53 2.74
C ILE A 49 4.06 6.36 3.83
N ALA A 50 3.38 7.39 4.36
CA ALA A 50 3.92 8.20 5.44
C ALA A 50 4.21 7.36 6.70
N TYR A 51 3.30 6.47 7.08
CA TYR A 51 3.54 5.55 8.20
C TYR A 51 4.76 4.65 7.97
N ALA A 52 4.93 4.12 6.76
CA ALA A 52 6.07 3.27 6.42
C ALA A 52 7.41 4.02 6.44
N ASP A 53 7.42 5.29 6.05
CA ASP A 53 8.61 6.15 6.07
C ASP A 53 9.00 6.59 7.50
N GLU A 54 8.02 6.76 8.41
CA GLU A 54 8.25 7.21 9.78
C GLU A 54 8.58 6.09 10.78
N ASP A 55 7.85 4.96 10.71
CA ASP A 55 7.98 3.84 11.66
C ASP A 55 7.86 2.51 10.92
N GLY A 56 6.69 2.24 10.35
CA GLY A 56 6.43 1.01 9.59
C GLY A 56 6.56 -0.29 10.38
N SER A 57 6.87 -0.28 11.68
CA SER A 57 7.17 -1.50 12.47
C SER A 57 6.03 -2.52 12.49
N GLN A 58 4.78 -2.07 12.37
CA GLN A 58 3.59 -2.92 12.37
C GLN A 58 3.22 -3.47 10.98
N LEU A 59 3.95 -3.10 9.93
CA LEU A 59 3.78 -3.70 8.61
C LEU A 59 4.53 -5.03 8.55
N ASP A 60 3.83 -6.06 8.06
CA ASP A 60 4.48 -7.34 7.79
C ASP A 60 5.51 -7.20 6.64
N PRO A 61 6.48 -8.12 6.51
CA PRO A 61 7.55 -8.00 5.50
C PRO A 61 7.04 -7.76 4.07
N VAL A 62 6.02 -8.53 3.65
CA VAL A 62 5.37 -8.35 2.34
C VAL A 62 4.68 -7.00 2.22
N SER A 63 4.03 -6.53 3.30
CA SER A 63 3.33 -5.24 3.33
C SER A 63 4.31 -4.08 3.20
N LYS A 64 5.47 -4.14 3.87
CA LYS A 64 6.56 -3.14 3.71
C LYS A 64 7.01 -3.07 2.26
N LEU A 65 7.36 -4.21 1.67
CA LEU A 65 7.77 -4.30 0.27
C LEU A 65 6.68 -3.82 -0.71
N ALA A 66 5.41 -4.02 -0.37
CA ALA A 66 4.29 -3.55 -1.18
C ALA A 66 4.12 -2.01 -1.09
N VAL A 67 4.30 -1.42 0.08
CA VAL A 67 4.25 0.05 0.25
C VAL A 67 5.41 0.72 -0.47
N GLU A 68 6.62 0.14 -0.43
CA GLU A 68 7.78 0.63 -1.19
C GLU A 68 7.50 0.63 -2.71
N ARG A 69 6.95 -0.47 -3.23
CA ARG A 69 6.52 -0.55 -4.64
C ARG A 69 5.42 0.44 -4.97
N LEU A 70 4.41 0.58 -4.10
CA LEU A 70 3.34 1.56 -4.26
C LEU A 70 3.89 2.99 -4.36
N LYS A 71 4.88 3.34 -3.52
CA LYS A 71 5.57 4.63 -3.56
C LYS A 71 6.27 4.83 -4.92
N ALA A 72 7.03 3.85 -5.39
CA ALA A 72 7.70 3.91 -6.70
C ALA A 72 6.71 4.04 -7.87
N LEU A 73 5.60 3.28 -7.85
CA LEU A 73 4.52 3.37 -8.83
C LEU A 73 3.82 4.73 -8.84
N SER A 74 3.76 5.40 -7.68
CA SER A 74 3.14 6.73 -7.54
C SER A 74 4.08 7.85 -8.00
N SER A 75 5.40 7.70 -7.83
CA SER A 75 6.39 8.67 -8.31
C SER A 75 6.65 8.59 -9.81
N THR A 76 6.47 7.41 -10.42
CA THR A 76 6.69 7.19 -11.86
C THR A 76 5.56 7.78 -12.70
N VAL A 77 4.36 7.92 -12.13
CA VAL A 77 3.22 8.58 -12.78
C VAL A 77 3.26 10.06 -12.37
N LYS A 78 3.94 10.89 -13.17
CA LYS A 78 3.90 12.36 -13.05
C LYS A 78 2.56 12.98 -13.50
N ASP A 79 1.45 12.25 -13.35
CA ASP A 79 0.07 12.64 -13.70
C ASP A 79 -0.85 12.47 -12.48
N TRP A 80 -0.60 13.23 -11.41
CA TRP A 80 -1.42 13.16 -10.21
C TRP A 80 -2.32 14.39 -9.99
N GLU A 81 -2.31 15.38 -10.88
CA GLU A 81 -3.21 16.54 -10.79
C GLU A 81 -4.63 16.27 -11.33
N GLU A 82 -4.84 15.33 -12.25
CA GLU A 82 -6.17 15.07 -12.83
C GLU A 82 -6.61 13.62 -12.65
N THR A 83 -7.59 13.44 -11.76
CA THR A 83 -8.69 12.44 -11.81
C THR A 83 -9.31 12.41 -10.42
N SER A 84 -9.89 13.55 -10.06
CA SER A 84 -11.03 13.59 -9.15
C SER A 84 -12.26 13.31 -10.01
N ASP A 85 -12.58 12.04 -10.19
CA ASP A 85 -13.91 11.62 -10.63
C ASP A 85 -14.18 10.22 -10.06
N ALA A 86 -14.52 10.23 -8.77
CA ALA A 86 -15.41 9.23 -8.22
C ALA A 86 -16.73 9.95 -7.98
N GLY A 87 -17.56 9.97 -9.02
CA GLY A 87 -19.00 10.19 -8.89
C GLY A 87 -19.69 8.98 -8.26
#